data_AF-A0A444U0C6-F1
#
_entry.id   AF-A0A444U0C6-F1
#
_cell.length_a   1.000
_cell.length_b   1.000
_cell.length_c   1.000
_cell.angle_alpha   90.00
_cell.angle_beta   90.00
_cell.angle_gamma   90.00
#
_symmetry.space_group_name_H-M   'P 1'
#
loop_
_entity.id
_entity.type
_entity.pdbx_description
1 polymer ?
#
loop_
_entity_poly.entity_id
_entity_poly.type
_entity_poly.pdbx_seq_one_letter_code
_entity_poly.pdbx_strand_id
1 'polypeptide(L)'
;MRSVKFPGHIINQSGVATDDDLNRIVHLWNNHRIRLFRNQFAPCGRPMMMYKLPHLYGAQGHLCEVTAEHAHMCLEECVQEGPLPCDKTVFEQCCLLMQENGCSPATNLSDAVLLYEFL
;
A
#
# COMPACT_ATOMS: atom_id res chain seq x y z
N MET A 1 -13.62 19.42 -27.04
CA MET A 1 -13.04 18.26 -26.33
C MET A 1 -11.59 18.12 -26.76
N ARG A 2 -10.62 18.40 -25.88
CA ARG A 2 -9.19 18.20 -26.20
C ARG A 2 -8.85 16.75 -25.91
N SER A 3 -8.51 16.00 -26.96
CA SER A 3 -7.99 14.63 -26.87
C SER A 3 -6.70 14.64 -26.06
N VAL A 4 -6.72 14.00 -24.90
CA VAL A 4 -5.51 13.72 -24.13
C VAL A 4 -4.89 12.47 -24.76
N LYS A 5 -3.97 12.68 -25.70
CA LYS A 5 -3.08 11.61 -26.15
C LYS A 5 -2.15 11.29 -24.98
N PHE A 6 -2.35 10.15 -24.35
CA PHE A 6 -1.29 9.54 -23.57
C PHE A 6 -0.13 9.26 -24.54
N PRO A 7 1.12 9.61 -24.20
CA PRO A 7 2.26 9.29 -25.03
C PRO A 7 2.44 7.77 -25.01
N GLY A 8 1.81 7.10 -25.98
CA GLY A 8 2.15 5.76 -26.39
C GLY A 8 3.53 5.80 -27.04
N HIS A 9 4.53 5.43 -26.27
CA HIS A 9 5.81 4.82 -26.66
C HIS A 9 6.83 5.07 -25.54
N ILE A 10 6.82 4.21 -24.53
CA ILE A 10 7.98 4.02 -23.64
C ILE A 10 8.19 2.51 -23.47
N ILE A 11 8.13 1.77 -24.57
CA ILE A 11 8.65 0.40 -24.60
C ILE A 11 9.63 0.41 -25.76
N ASN A 12 10.91 0.42 -25.43
CA ASN A 12 11.98 0.22 -26.39
C ASN A 12 11.75 -1.13 -27.10
N GLN A 13 12.17 -1.25 -28.37
CA GLN A 13 11.85 -2.39 -29.25
C GLN A 13 12.40 -3.75 -28.79
N SER A 14 13.12 -3.78 -27.68
CA SER A 14 13.42 -4.95 -26.86
C SER A 14 12.54 -4.85 -25.62
N GLY A 15 11.54 -5.71 -25.45
CA GLY A 15 10.50 -5.66 -24.40
C GLY A 15 10.97 -5.80 -22.93
N VAL A 16 12.12 -5.22 -22.57
CA VAL A 16 12.70 -5.14 -21.24
C VAL A 16 12.89 -3.66 -20.92
N ALA A 17 12.11 -3.17 -19.96
CA ALA A 17 12.29 -1.84 -19.40
C ALA A 17 13.59 -1.81 -18.59
N THR A 18 14.45 -0.82 -18.84
CA THR A 18 15.66 -0.63 -18.05
C THR A 18 15.31 -0.08 -16.66
N ASP A 19 16.22 -0.22 -15.68
CA ASP A 19 15.99 0.31 -14.34
C ASP A 19 15.73 1.83 -14.37
N ASP A 20 16.34 2.57 -15.28
CA ASP A 20 16.10 3.99 -15.48
C ASP A 20 14.68 4.28 -16.02
N ASP A 21 14.16 3.42 -16.90
CA ASP A 21 12.79 3.54 -17.39
C ASP A 21 11.77 3.23 -16.28
N LEU A 22 12.04 2.20 -15.47
CA LEU A 22 11.20 1.85 -14.31
C LEU A 22 11.23 2.95 -13.25
N ASN A 23 12.42 3.46 -12.91
CA ASN A 23 12.59 4.57 -11.97
C ASN A 23 11.86 5.83 -12.48
N ARG A 24 11.92 6.12 -13.77
CA ARG A 24 11.20 7.24 -14.38
C ARG A 24 9.69 7.07 -14.35
N ILE A 25 9.17 5.85 -14.57
CA ILE A 25 7.73 5.56 -14.51
C ILE A 25 7.21 5.67 -13.07
N VAL A 26 7.94 5.11 -12.11
CA VAL A 26 7.64 5.22 -10.67
C VAL A 26 7.66 6.70 -10.25
N HIS A 27 8.67 7.44 -10.70
CA HIS A 27 8.77 8.87 -10.43
C HIS A 27 7.61 9.66 -11.06
N LEU A 28 7.19 9.33 -12.28
CA LEU A 28 6.04 9.96 -12.93
C LEU A 28 4.73 9.63 -12.21
N TRP A 29 4.46 8.37 -11.89
CA TRP A 29 3.23 7.96 -11.21
C TRP A 29 3.12 8.53 -9.79
N ASN A 30 4.21 8.51 -9.03
CA ASN A 30 4.24 9.01 -7.67
C ASN A 30 4.15 10.54 -7.61
N ASN A 31 4.72 11.25 -8.59
CA ASN A 31 4.70 12.72 -8.63
C ASN A 31 3.58 13.30 -9.50
N HIS A 32 2.82 12.45 -10.20
CA HIS A 32 1.65 12.88 -10.95
C HIS A 32 0.54 13.25 -9.96
N ARG A 33 0.49 14.53 -9.58
CA ARG A 33 -0.65 15.12 -8.88
C ARG A 33 -1.85 15.08 -9.80
N ILE A 34 -2.70 14.06 -9.66
CA ILE A 34 -4.07 14.11 -10.15
C ILE A 34 -4.71 15.25 -9.36
N ARG A 35 -4.92 16.38 -10.04
CA ARG A 35 -5.20 17.73 -9.52
C ARG A 35 -5.73 17.83 -8.07
N LEU A 36 -5.17 18.80 -7.34
CA LEU A 36 -5.67 19.30 -6.05
C LEU A 36 -7.18 19.59 -6.09
N PHE A 37 -7.96 18.87 -5.28
CA PHE A 37 -9.25 19.38 -4.81
C PHE A 37 -8.98 20.38 -3.67
N ARG A 38 -9.76 21.47 -3.59
CA ARG A 38 -9.43 22.70 -2.84
C ARG A 38 -9.53 22.58 -1.30
N ASN A 39 -9.56 21.38 -0.72
CA ASN A 39 -9.67 21.20 0.72
C ASN A 39 -8.48 20.38 1.26
N GLN A 40 -7.64 21.05 2.03
CA GLN A 40 -6.29 20.70 2.46
C GLN A 40 -6.18 19.63 3.56
N PHE A 41 -7.27 18.95 3.91
CA PHE A 41 -7.34 18.02 5.05
C PHE A 41 -7.57 16.54 4.67
N ALA A 42 -7.44 16.18 3.39
CA ALA A 42 -7.49 14.79 2.94
C ALA A 42 -6.13 14.38 2.32
N PRO A 43 -5.55 13.22 2.68
CA PRO A 43 -4.34 12.72 2.02
C PRO A 43 -4.63 12.52 0.53
N CYS A 44 -3.63 12.76 -0.32
CA CYS A 44 -3.72 12.51 -1.75
C CYS A 44 -3.99 11.02 -1.99
N GLY A 45 -5.25 10.66 -2.14
CA GLY A 45 -5.65 9.30 -2.45
C GLY A 45 -5.19 8.93 -3.86
N ARG A 46 -4.65 7.71 -3.98
CA ARG A 46 -4.67 6.95 -5.25
C ARG A 46 -6.06 7.11 -5.85
N PRO A 47 -6.23 7.31 -7.17
CA PRO A 47 -7.50 7.67 -7.77
C PRO A 47 -8.53 6.56 -7.57
N MET A 48 -9.24 6.62 -6.44
CA MET A 48 -10.12 5.59 -5.94
C MET A 48 -11.23 5.30 -6.94
N MET A 49 -11.65 6.31 -7.71
CA MET A 49 -12.63 6.18 -8.78
C MET A 49 -12.12 5.35 -9.98
N MET A 50 -10.85 5.48 -10.35
CA MET A 50 -10.25 4.70 -11.44
C MET A 50 -10.02 3.25 -10.98
N TYR A 51 -9.68 3.07 -9.70
CA TYR A 51 -9.54 1.75 -9.08
C TYR A 51 -10.90 1.05 -8.89
N LYS A 52 -11.92 1.75 -8.37
CA LYS A 52 -13.24 1.21 -8.03
C LYS A 52 -14.19 1.13 -9.23
N LEU A 53 -14.06 2.02 -10.20
CA LEU A 53 -14.96 2.15 -11.36
C LEU A 53 -14.17 2.28 -12.68
N PRO A 54 -13.32 1.31 -13.02
CA PRO A 54 -12.45 1.38 -14.22
C PRO A 54 -13.24 1.48 -15.53
N HIS A 55 -14.48 0.99 -15.54
CA HIS A 55 -15.37 1.05 -16.72
C HIS A 55 -15.70 2.49 -17.15
N LEU A 56 -15.71 3.46 -16.23
CA LEU A 56 -15.92 4.87 -16.56
C LEU A 56 -14.76 5.48 -17.35
N TYR A 57 -13.62 4.78 -17.39
CA TYR A 57 -12.39 5.20 -18.07
C TYR A 57 -12.01 4.26 -19.23
N GLY A 58 -12.94 3.40 -19.66
CA GLY A 58 -12.69 2.44 -20.74
C GLY A 58 -11.77 1.27 -20.36
N ALA A 59 -11.56 1.04 -19.05
CA ALA A 59 -10.79 -0.08 -18.53
C ALA A 59 -11.69 -1.16 -17.92
N GLN A 60 -11.23 -2.40 -17.90
CA GLN A 60 -11.97 -3.52 -17.34
C GLN A 60 -11.80 -3.60 -15.81
N GLY A 61 -12.88 -3.95 -15.11
CA GLY A 61 -12.84 -4.22 -13.67
C GLY A 61 -12.23 -5.58 -13.37
N HIS A 62 -11.16 -5.59 -12.56
CA HIS A 62 -10.52 -6.81 -12.04
C HIS A 62 -10.52 -6.84 -10.51
N LEU A 63 -11.36 -6.03 -9.86
CA LEU A 63 -11.50 -6.06 -8.42
C LEU A 63 -12.07 -7.41 -7.99
N CYS A 64 -11.37 -8.08 -7.10
CA CYS A 64 -11.93 -9.22 -6.39
C CYS A 64 -12.75 -8.68 -5.22
N GLU A 65 -14.06 -8.87 -5.25
CA GLU A 65 -14.92 -8.51 -4.13
C GLU A 65 -14.72 -9.51 -2.99
N VAL A 66 -14.20 -9.01 -1.86
CA VAL A 66 -14.07 -9.79 -0.63
C VAL A 66 -15.33 -9.54 0.19
N THR A 67 -16.14 -10.58 0.39
CA THR A 67 -17.32 -10.51 1.25
C THR A 67 -16.92 -10.53 2.73
N ALA A 68 -17.83 -10.14 3.62
CA ALA A 68 -17.60 -10.22 5.06
C ALA A 68 -17.36 -11.66 5.49
N GLU A 69 -18.05 -12.62 4.88
CA GLU A 69 -17.87 -14.05 5.10
C GLU A 69 -16.49 -14.51 4.67
N HIS A 70 -15.98 -14.07 3.51
CA HIS A 70 -14.61 -14.37 3.09
C HIS A 70 -13.57 -13.83 4.06
N ALA A 71 -13.77 -12.60 4.57
CA ALA A 71 -12.88 -12.04 5.59
C ALA A 71 -12.95 -12.82 6.91
N HIS A 72 -14.14 -13.30 7.30
CA HIS A 72 -14.33 -14.10 8.51
C HIS A 72 -13.64 -15.46 8.41
N MET A 73 -13.77 -16.15 7.28
CA MET A 73 -13.04 -17.41 7.05
C MET A 73 -11.52 -17.20 7.14
N CYS A 74 -11.00 -16.10 6.60
CA CYS A 74 -9.57 -15.79 6.76
C CYS A 74 -9.18 -15.58 8.22
N LEU A 75 -10.03 -14.99 9.05
CA LEU A 75 -9.76 -14.83 10.48
C LEU A 75 -9.72 -16.17 11.22
N GLU A 76 -10.58 -17.12 10.84
CA GLU A 76 -10.59 -18.47 11.41
C GLU A 76 -9.31 -19.25 11.04
N GLU A 77 -8.81 -19.06 9.82
CA GLU A 77 -7.57 -19.68 9.32
C GLU A 77 -6.30 -18.93 9.72
N CYS A 78 -6.40 -17.67 10.18
CA CYS A 78 -5.28 -16.90 10.74
C CYS A 78 -4.95 -17.37 12.15
N VAL A 79 -4.42 -18.59 12.24
CA VAL A 79 -3.86 -19.12 13.48
C VAL A 79 -2.44 -18.60 13.62
N GLN A 80 -2.14 -17.93 14.75
CA GLN A 80 -0.77 -17.59 15.08
C GLN A 80 0.01 -18.90 15.27
N GLU A 81 0.96 -19.17 14.38
CA GLU A 81 1.85 -20.34 14.42
C GLU A 81 2.82 -20.19 15.61
N GLY A 82 2.32 -20.45 16.82
CA GLY A 82 3.10 -20.48 18.05
C GLY A 82 2.97 -19.23 18.95
N PRO A 83 3.80 -19.16 20.01
CA PRO A 83 3.63 -18.17 21.08
C PRO A 83 4.08 -16.76 20.69
N LEU A 84 4.84 -16.62 19.60
CA LEU A 84 5.36 -15.34 19.13
C LEU A 84 4.54 -14.84 17.94
N PRO A 85 4.29 -13.51 17.85
CA PRO A 85 3.50 -12.93 16.75
C PRO A 85 4.27 -12.92 15.41
N CYS A 86 5.56 -13.20 15.43
CA CYS A 86 6.45 -13.18 14.29
C CYS A 86 7.63 -14.14 14.52
N ASP A 87 8.55 -14.17 13.56
CA ASP A 87 9.80 -14.92 13.70
C ASP A 87 10.54 -14.57 15.01
N LYS A 88 11.17 -15.59 15.61
CA LYS A 88 11.84 -15.45 16.90
C LYS A 88 12.93 -14.37 16.88
N THR A 89 13.75 -14.32 15.84
CA THR A 89 14.83 -13.35 15.73
C THR A 89 14.29 -11.94 15.57
N VAL A 90 13.22 -11.78 14.78
CA VAL A 90 12.53 -10.48 14.63
C VAL A 90 11.95 -10.02 15.96
N PHE A 91 11.27 -10.91 16.69
CA PHE A 91 10.71 -10.60 18.01
C PHE A 91 11.79 -10.17 19.00
N GLU A 92 12.90 -10.90 19.09
CA GLU A 92 14.03 -10.57 19.97
C GLU A 92 14.64 -9.21 19.62
N GLN A 93 14.79 -8.89 18.34
CA GLN A 93 15.28 -7.58 17.90
C GLN A 93 14.34 -6.45 18.29
N CYS A 94 13.03 -6.63 18.10
CA CYS A 94 12.03 -5.66 18.54
C CYS A 94 12.10 -5.44 20.06
N CYS A 95 12.24 -6.50 20.86
CA CYS A 95 12.40 -6.37 22.31
C CYS A 95 13.66 -5.58 22.70
N LEU A 96 14.79 -5.81 22.02
CA LEU A 96 16.03 -5.07 22.27
C LEU A 96 15.89 -3.59 21.91
N LEU A 97 15.31 -3.27 20.75
CA LEU A 97 15.04 -1.89 20.31
C LEU A 97 14.11 -1.18 21.29
N MET A 98 13.06 -1.85 21.76
CA MET A 98 12.17 -1.30 22.77
C MET A 98 12.90 -1.02 24.08
N GLN A 99 13.76 -1.94 24.54
CA GLN A 99 14.53 -1.77 25.77
C GLN A 99 15.53 -0.60 25.66
N GLU A 100 16.21 -0.46 24.52
CA GLU A 100 17.16 0.63 24.26
C GLU A 100 16.47 2.00 24.28
N ASN A 101 15.25 2.07 23.76
CA ASN A 101 14.47 3.31 23.67
C ASN A 101 13.53 3.55 24.86
N GLY A 102 13.53 2.68 25.86
CA GLY A 102 12.66 2.80 27.05
C GLY A 102 11.17 2.59 26.76
N CYS A 103 10.83 1.87 25.70
CA CYS A 103 9.45 1.55 25.32
C CYS A 103 8.94 0.30 26.06
N SER A 104 7.66 0.30 26.43
CA SER A 104 6.98 -0.85 27.00
C SER A 104 6.15 -1.61 25.95
N PRO A 105 5.84 -2.90 26.16
CA PRO A 105 4.89 -3.62 25.32
C PRO A 105 3.55 -2.91 25.23
N ALA A 106 2.96 -2.92 24.03
CA ALA A 106 1.66 -2.32 23.80
C ALA A 106 0.55 -3.10 24.54
N THR A 107 -0.31 -2.38 25.25
CA THR A 107 -1.42 -3.00 26.03
C THR A 107 -2.76 -2.91 25.29
N ASN A 108 -2.86 -2.03 24.30
CA ASN A 108 -4.05 -1.80 23.51
C ASN A 108 -3.67 -1.46 22.05
N LEU A 109 -4.67 -1.41 21.16
CA LEU A 109 -4.47 -1.13 19.73
C LEU A 109 -3.81 0.23 19.47
N SER A 110 -4.18 1.26 20.21
CA SER A 110 -3.61 2.61 20.04
C SER A 110 -2.13 2.63 20.42
N ASP A 111 -1.77 2.01 21.54
CA ASP A 111 -0.37 1.86 21.97
C ASP A 111 0.43 1.07 20.94
N ALA A 112 -0.16 0.02 20.36
CA ALA A 112 0.51 -0.81 19.36
C ALA A 112 0.82 -0.03 18.08
N VAL A 113 -0.10 0.83 17.62
CA VAL A 113 0.14 1.72 16.48
C VAL A 113 1.28 2.69 16.78
N LEU A 114 1.26 3.33 17.96
CA LEU A 114 2.33 4.25 18.36
C LEU A 114 3.70 3.56 18.46
N LEU A 115 3.72 2.35 19.00
CA LEU A 115 4.94 1.55 19.11
C LEU A 115 5.47 1.13 17.73
N TYR A 116 4.57 0.77 16.80
CA TYR A 116 4.93 0.40 15.42
C TYR A 116 5.38 1.60 14.59
N GLU A 117 4.83 2.79 14.81
CA GLU A 117 5.33 4.00 14.14
C GLU A 117 6.70 4.44 14.67
N PHE A 118 7.05 4.03 15.88
CA PHE A 118 8.32 4.35 16.52
C PHE A 118 9.46 3.38 16.15
N LEU A 119 9.18 2.06 16.13
CA LEU A 119 10.15 1.00 15.81
C LEU A 119 10.41 0.88 14.31
#